data_AF-A0A1C4YVQ1-F1
#
_entry.id   AF-A0A1C4YVQ1-F1
#
_cell.length_a   1.000
_cell.length_b   1.000
_cell.length_c   1.000
_cell.angle_alpha   90.00
_cell.angle_beta   90.00
_cell.angle_gamma   90.00
#
_symmetry.space_group_name_H-M   'P 1'
#
loop_
_entity.id
_entity.type
_entity.pdbx_description
1 polymer ?
#
loop_
_entity_poly.entity_id
_entity_poly.type
_entity_poly.pdbx_seq_one_letter_code
_entity_poly.pdbx_strand_id
1 'polypeptide(L)'
;MLESQRERVPLNDGGEMDTAVAFLSFARSCVLKKVAGLDDEQLRRRLVVSDTTLLGLVQHLTDAERYWFGYTLAGDRRHADVDFDMVVAPDRSADQVIAGYRTAIAESDAHIRAAGGLDARTAQPVNDAPVTLRWVLAHMTSETVRHAGHADILRELVDGATGR
;
A
#
# COMPACT_ATOMS: atom_id res chain seq x y z
N MET A 1 -21.03 -17.69 -10.97
CA MET A 1 -19.79 -18.36 -10.52
C MET A 1 -18.88 -17.24 -10.05
N LEU A 2 -18.47 -17.22 -8.78
CA LEU A 2 -17.65 -16.15 -8.23
C LEU A 2 -16.28 -16.19 -8.94
N GLU A 3 -15.87 -15.10 -9.57
CA GLU A 3 -14.53 -15.01 -10.17
C GLU A 3 -13.49 -14.85 -9.05
N SER A 4 -12.48 -15.74 -9.02
CA SER A 4 -11.36 -15.65 -8.08
C SER A 4 -10.28 -14.74 -8.66
N GLN A 5 -9.97 -13.68 -7.93
CA GLN A 5 -8.87 -12.77 -8.20
C GLN A 5 -7.54 -13.24 -7.57
N ARG A 6 -7.37 -14.53 -7.24
CA ARG A 6 -6.15 -14.98 -6.55
C ARG A 6 -4.91 -14.89 -7.43
N GLU A 7 -3.85 -14.28 -6.91
CA GLU A 7 -2.52 -14.32 -7.50
C GLU A 7 -1.66 -15.41 -6.83
N ARG A 8 -0.70 -15.95 -7.57
CA ARG A 8 0.26 -16.91 -7.01
C ARG A 8 1.20 -16.17 -6.08
N VAL A 9 1.41 -16.75 -4.89
CA VAL A 9 2.39 -16.26 -3.92
C VAL A 9 3.78 -16.25 -4.58
N PRO A 10 4.61 -15.21 -4.37
CA PRO A 10 5.97 -15.16 -4.91
C PRO A 10 6.83 -16.29 -4.34
N LEU A 11 7.77 -16.78 -5.15
CA LEU A 11 8.71 -17.84 -4.80
C LEU A 11 10.18 -17.33 -4.75
N ASN A 12 10.37 -16.02 -4.65
CA ASN A 12 11.69 -15.40 -4.64
C ASN A 12 12.41 -15.68 -3.31
N ASP A 13 13.43 -16.54 -3.35
CA ASP A 13 14.19 -17.03 -2.18
C ASP A 13 15.71 -16.74 -2.27
N GLY A 14 16.12 -15.81 -3.16
CA GLY A 14 17.52 -15.42 -3.36
C GLY A 14 18.22 -14.81 -2.13
N GLY A 15 17.45 -14.49 -1.09
CA GLY A 15 17.91 -13.97 0.18
C GLY A 15 16.79 -13.24 0.92
N GLU A 16 17.04 -12.85 2.16
CA GLU A 16 16.02 -12.20 3.00
C GLU A 16 15.47 -10.90 2.36
N MET A 17 16.34 -10.11 1.74
CA MET A 17 15.95 -8.87 1.04
C MET A 17 15.02 -9.17 -0.14
N ASP A 18 15.40 -10.12 -1.00
CA ASP A 18 14.64 -10.49 -2.19
C ASP A 18 13.26 -11.03 -1.80
N THR A 19 13.20 -11.88 -0.77
CA THR A 19 11.94 -12.39 -0.23
C THR A 19 11.08 -11.25 0.33
N ALA A 20 11.62 -10.37 1.16
CA ALA A 20 10.86 -9.28 1.77
C ALA A 20 10.27 -8.32 0.71
N VAL A 21 11.07 -7.92 -0.29
CA VAL A 21 10.61 -7.05 -1.37
C VAL A 21 9.56 -7.74 -2.25
N ALA A 22 9.73 -9.03 -2.52
CA ALA A 22 8.75 -9.78 -3.30
C ALA A 22 7.38 -9.87 -2.61
N PHE A 23 7.36 -10.13 -1.29
CA PHE A 23 6.12 -10.16 -0.52
C PHE A 23 5.45 -8.79 -0.39
N LEU A 24 6.21 -7.71 -0.22
CA LEU A 24 5.67 -6.35 -0.26
C LEU A 24 5.06 -6.03 -1.63
N SER A 25 5.76 -6.37 -2.71
CA SER A 25 5.29 -6.19 -4.09
C SER A 25 3.99 -6.96 -4.36
N PHE A 26 3.91 -8.19 -3.86
CA PHE A 26 2.71 -9.01 -3.94
C PHE A 26 1.53 -8.42 -3.14
N ALA A 27 1.77 -7.88 -1.95
CA ALA A 27 0.72 -7.21 -1.19
C ALA A 27 0.18 -5.98 -1.93
N ARG A 28 1.07 -5.17 -2.51
CA ARG A 28 0.72 -4.00 -3.34
C ARG A 28 -0.09 -4.40 -4.58
N SER A 29 0.29 -5.47 -5.28
CA SER A 29 -0.45 -5.97 -6.45
C SER A 29 -1.87 -6.43 -6.08
N CYS A 30 -2.01 -7.11 -4.93
CA CYS A 30 -3.30 -7.53 -4.42
C CYS A 30 -4.25 -6.35 -4.26
N VAL A 31 -3.80 -5.24 -3.66
CA VAL A 31 -4.60 -4.01 -3.50
C VAL A 31 -5.03 -3.44 -4.86
N LEU A 32 -4.09 -3.28 -5.79
CA LEU A 32 -4.36 -2.73 -7.13
C LEU A 32 -5.38 -3.59 -7.91
N LYS A 33 -5.38 -4.89 -7.69
CA LYS A 33 -6.33 -5.81 -8.32
C LYS A 33 -7.77 -5.61 -7.78
N LYS A 34 -7.93 -5.28 -6.50
CA LYS A 34 -9.27 -5.04 -5.90
C LYS A 34 -9.96 -3.82 -6.46
N VAL A 35 -9.21 -2.86 -6.97
CA VAL A 35 -9.77 -1.65 -7.59
C VAL A 35 -9.86 -1.72 -9.11
N ALA A 36 -9.29 -2.75 -9.73
CA ALA A 36 -9.30 -2.89 -11.18
C ALA A 36 -10.72 -3.13 -11.73
N GLY A 37 -11.05 -2.42 -12.81
CA GLY A 37 -12.31 -2.59 -13.55
C GLY A 37 -13.55 -2.03 -12.86
N LEU A 38 -13.40 -1.32 -11.74
CA LEU A 38 -14.49 -0.60 -11.07
C LEU A 38 -14.55 0.84 -11.55
N ASP A 39 -15.75 1.41 -11.59
CA ASP A 39 -15.95 2.84 -11.82
C ASP A 39 -15.76 3.68 -10.54
N ASP A 40 -15.76 5.01 -10.69
CA ASP A 40 -15.51 5.95 -9.58
C ASP A 40 -16.59 5.86 -8.49
N GLU A 41 -17.85 5.63 -8.86
CA GLU A 41 -18.96 5.48 -7.91
C GLU A 41 -18.77 4.23 -7.05
N GLN A 42 -18.46 3.10 -7.69
CA GLN A 42 -18.18 1.84 -7.02
C GLN A 42 -16.99 1.95 -6.06
N LEU A 43 -15.91 2.61 -6.47
CA LEU A 43 -14.69 2.77 -5.65
C LEU A 43 -14.90 3.69 -4.44
N ARG A 44 -15.80 4.67 -4.54
CA ARG A 44 -16.14 5.62 -3.47
C ARG A 44 -17.29 5.16 -2.58
N ARG A 45 -17.91 4.04 -2.89
CA ARG A 45 -19.09 3.58 -2.16
C ARG A 45 -18.77 3.24 -0.71
N ARG A 46 -19.48 3.87 0.23
CA ARG A 46 -19.48 3.50 1.65
C ARG A 46 -20.31 2.24 1.84
N LEU A 47 -19.68 1.17 2.33
CA LEU A 47 -20.32 -0.13 2.55
C LEU A 47 -20.27 -0.58 4.01
N VAL A 48 -19.56 0.16 4.85
CA VAL A 48 -19.38 -0.14 6.28
C VAL A 48 -19.54 1.12 7.13
N VAL A 49 -19.82 0.92 8.43
CA VAL A 49 -20.08 2.01 9.38
C VAL A 49 -18.84 2.90 9.58
N SER A 50 -17.62 2.37 9.43
CA SER A 50 -16.37 3.12 9.56
C SER A 50 -16.07 4.12 8.44
N ASP A 51 -16.96 4.27 7.47
CA ASP A 51 -16.75 5.13 6.28
C ASP A 51 -15.62 4.65 5.34
N THR A 52 -15.05 3.47 5.57
CA THR A 52 -13.99 2.91 4.72
C THR A 52 -14.51 2.58 3.31
N THR A 53 -13.79 3.06 2.30
CA THR A 53 -14.06 2.82 0.88
C THR A 53 -12.85 2.17 0.20
N LEU A 54 -13.04 1.55 -0.97
CA LEU A 54 -11.92 0.99 -1.75
C LEU A 54 -10.92 2.09 -2.14
N LEU A 55 -11.42 3.25 -2.57
CA LEU A 55 -10.57 4.36 -2.96
C LEU A 55 -9.83 4.98 -1.77
N GLY A 56 -10.50 5.07 -0.61
CA GLY A 56 -9.89 5.54 0.63
C GLY A 56 -8.76 4.64 1.12
N LEU A 57 -8.88 3.33 0.95
CA LEU A 57 -7.78 2.39 1.25
C LEU A 57 -6.56 2.62 0.35
N VAL A 58 -6.78 2.87 -0.95
CA VAL A 58 -5.68 3.18 -1.88
C VAL A 58 -5.02 4.52 -1.53
N GLN A 59 -5.81 5.53 -1.16
CA GLN A 59 -5.28 6.82 -0.71
C GLN A 59 -4.39 6.65 0.53
N HIS A 60 -4.91 6.00 1.56
CA HIS A 60 -4.18 5.74 2.80
C HIS A 60 -2.85 5.01 2.55
N LEU A 61 -2.88 3.95 1.73
CA LEU A 61 -1.64 3.23 1.38
C LEU A 61 -0.67 4.07 0.54
N THR A 62 -1.17 5.01 -0.28
CA THR A 62 -0.31 5.96 -1.00
C THR A 62 0.46 6.85 -0.03
N ASP A 63 -0.21 7.35 1.00
CA ASP A 63 0.41 8.21 2.01
C ASP A 63 1.33 7.42 2.94
N ALA A 64 0.98 6.16 3.25
CA ALA A 64 1.86 5.25 3.99
C ALA A 64 3.17 4.95 3.25
N GLU A 65 3.12 4.68 1.94
CA GLU A 65 4.32 4.50 1.11
C GLU A 65 5.24 5.73 1.18
N ARG A 66 4.66 6.91 0.96
CA ARG A 66 5.37 8.20 1.00
C ARG A 66 5.98 8.50 2.35
N TYR A 67 5.25 8.23 3.43
CA TYR A 67 5.74 8.48 4.78
C TYR A 67 6.84 7.53 5.19
N TRP A 68 6.64 6.22 5.01
CA TRP A 68 7.55 5.23 5.56
C TRP A 68 8.82 5.07 4.73
N PHE A 69 8.72 5.04 3.40
CA PHE A 69 9.89 4.92 2.54
C PHE A 69 10.48 6.28 2.13
N GLY A 70 9.63 7.26 1.83
CA GLY A 70 10.08 8.61 1.46
C GLY A 70 10.60 9.40 2.66
N TYR A 71 9.73 9.72 3.62
CA TYR A 71 10.12 10.54 4.76
C TYR A 71 10.95 9.78 5.80
N THR A 72 10.46 8.66 6.30
CA THR A 72 11.05 7.98 7.46
C THR A 72 12.37 7.32 7.09
N LEU A 73 12.40 6.53 6.01
CA LEU A 73 13.62 5.88 5.53
C LEU A 73 14.57 6.88 4.86
N ALA A 74 14.11 7.63 3.86
CA ALA A 74 14.99 8.45 3.02
C ALA A 74 15.12 9.93 3.45
N GLY A 75 14.34 10.39 4.43
CA GLY A 75 14.41 11.77 4.94
C GLY A 75 13.75 12.80 4.02
N ASP A 76 12.91 12.39 3.08
CA ASP A 76 12.25 13.29 2.16
C ASP A 76 11.15 14.11 2.85
N ARG A 77 11.46 15.39 3.11
CA ARG A 77 10.58 16.30 3.84
C ARG A 77 9.29 16.64 3.09
N ARG A 78 9.17 16.33 1.80
CA ARG A 78 7.91 16.48 1.05
C ARG A 78 6.78 15.62 1.62
N HIS A 79 7.13 14.57 2.38
CA HIS A 79 6.19 13.61 2.95
C HIS A 79 6.17 13.62 4.49
N ALA A 80 6.71 14.66 5.12
CA ALA A 80 6.77 14.77 6.58
C ALA A 80 5.38 14.93 7.22
N ASP A 81 4.48 15.64 6.54
CA ASP A 81 3.16 16.02 7.04
C ASP A 81 2.03 15.31 6.26
N VAL A 82 2.26 14.07 5.80
CA VAL A 82 1.17 13.34 5.13
C VAL A 82 0.02 13.09 6.11
N ASP A 83 -1.20 13.17 5.60
CA ASP A 83 -2.38 12.77 6.33
C ASP A 83 -2.63 11.28 6.07
N PHE A 84 -2.83 10.50 7.14
CA PHE A 84 -3.15 9.08 7.06
C PHE A 84 -4.65 8.83 7.01
N ASP A 85 -5.46 9.86 6.72
CA ASP A 85 -6.88 9.70 6.50
C ASP A 85 -7.19 8.74 5.33
N MET A 86 -8.46 8.33 5.28
CA MET A 86 -9.00 7.54 4.17
C MET A 86 -9.95 8.38 3.30
N VAL A 87 -9.83 9.71 3.37
CA VAL A 87 -10.77 10.65 2.74
C VAL A 87 -10.21 11.08 1.40
N VAL A 88 -10.90 10.69 0.33
CA VAL A 88 -10.52 11.10 -1.03
C VAL A 88 -11.30 12.35 -1.40
N ALA A 89 -10.57 13.44 -1.65
CA ALA A 89 -11.14 14.70 -2.10
C ALA A 89 -12.12 14.51 -3.28
N PRO A 90 -13.29 15.18 -3.29
CA PRO A 90 -14.31 14.98 -4.33
C PRO A 90 -13.86 15.34 -5.74
N ASP A 91 -12.88 16.24 -5.88
CA ASP A 91 -12.34 16.72 -7.15
C ASP A 91 -11.21 15.83 -7.70
N ARG A 92 -10.72 14.87 -6.91
CA ARG A 92 -9.66 13.94 -7.33
C ARG A 92 -10.27 12.66 -7.91
N SER A 93 -10.04 12.37 -9.18
CA SER A 93 -10.62 11.15 -9.80
C SER A 93 -10.00 9.86 -9.25
N ALA A 94 -10.73 8.75 -9.32
CA ALA A 94 -10.19 7.44 -8.95
C ALA A 94 -8.88 7.09 -9.67
N ASP A 95 -8.80 7.40 -10.98
CA ASP A 95 -7.59 7.19 -11.77
C ASP A 95 -6.38 7.97 -11.22
N GLN A 96 -6.60 9.21 -10.76
CA GLN A 96 -5.53 10.02 -10.14
C GLN A 96 -5.07 9.46 -8.80
N VAL A 97 -5.98 8.87 -8.02
CA VAL A 97 -5.63 8.20 -6.75
C VAL A 97 -4.82 6.93 -7.03
N ILE A 98 -5.29 6.08 -7.94
CA ILE A 98 -4.62 4.83 -8.31
C ILE A 98 -3.25 5.09 -8.97
N ALA A 99 -3.15 6.09 -9.84
CA ALA A 99 -1.88 6.51 -10.43
C ALA A 99 -0.93 7.09 -9.37
N GLY A 100 -1.47 7.82 -8.38
CA GLY A 100 -0.72 8.29 -7.22
C GLY A 100 -0.10 7.14 -6.43
N TYR A 101 -0.88 6.08 -6.16
CA TYR A 101 -0.37 4.89 -5.46
C TYR A 101 0.74 4.20 -6.23
N ARG A 102 0.57 4.01 -7.55
CA ARG A 102 1.62 3.43 -8.42
C ARG A 102 2.90 4.26 -8.41
N THR A 103 2.77 5.59 -8.41
CA THR A 103 3.91 6.51 -8.32
C THR A 103 4.63 6.36 -6.98
N ALA A 104 3.88 6.35 -5.88
CA ALA A 104 4.44 6.16 -4.54
C ALA A 104 5.17 4.82 -4.41
N ILE A 105 4.62 3.72 -4.95
CA ILE A 105 5.30 2.41 -4.99
C ILE A 105 6.65 2.51 -5.71
N ALA A 106 6.70 3.16 -6.88
CA ALA A 106 7.92 3.29 -7.66
C ALA A 106 8.99 4.12 -6.92
N GLU A 107 8.58 5.20 -6.24
CA GLU A 107 9.44 6.02 -5.38
C GLU A 107 9.96 5.22 -4.19
N SER A 108 9.07 4.49 -3.48
CA SER A 108 9.45 3.59 -2.39
C SER A 108 10.49 2.56 -2.83
N ASP A 109 10.30 1.92 -4.00
CA ASP A 109 11.27 0.95 -4.52
C ASP A 109 12.63 1.60 -4.81
N ALA A 110 12.65 2.86 -5.26
CA ALA A 110 13.90 3.60 -5.44
C ALA A 110 14.60 3.84 -4.09
N HIS A 111 13.86 4.25 -3.05
CA HIS A 111 14.40 4.44 -1.70
C HIS A 111 14.91 3.13 -1.08
N ILE A 112 14.18 2.03 -1.24
CA ILE A 112 14.57 0.69 -0.78
C ILE A 112 15.90 0.27 -1.43
N ARG A 113 16.07 0.45 -2.74
CA ARG A 113 17.33 0.13 -3.44
C ARG A 113 18.48 1.04 -3.00
N ALA A 114 18.20 2.33 -2.74
CA ALA A 114 19.21 3.30 -2.33
C ALA A 114 19.70 3.12 -0.88
N ALA A 115 18.92 2.49 0.00
CA ALA A 115 19.22 2.34 1.42
C ALA A 115 20.49 1.49 1.70
N GLY A 116 20.92 0.63 0.77
CA GLY A 116 22.17 -0.13 0.92
C GLY A 116 22.07 -1.40 1.76
N GLY A 117 20.86 -1.86 2.11
CA GLY A 117 20.62 -3.17 2.73
C GLY A 117 19.63 -3.15 3.89
N LEU A 118 19.27 -4.34 4.39
CA LEU A 118 18.24 -4.51 5.42
C LEU A 118 18.57 -3.84 6.76
N ASP A 119 19.85 -3.68 7.08
CA ASP A 119 20.29 -3.10 8.35
C ASP A 119 20.48 -1.57 8.27
N ALA A 120 20.22 -0.96 7.11
CA ALA A 120 20.23 0.48 6.92
C ALA A 120 19.25 1.15 7.89
N ARG A 121 19.70 2.24 8.52
CA ARG A 121 18.89 2.99 9.50
C ARG A 121 18.06 4.04 8.80
N THR A 122 16.83 4.19 9.27
CA THR A 122 15.91 5.26 8.89
C THR A 122 16.54 6.63 9.15
N ALA A 123 16.32 7.56 8.22
CA ALA A 123 16.78 8.93 8.34
C ALA A 123 16.04 9.70 9.46
N GLN A 124 14.77 9.35 9.70
CA GLN A 124 13.97 9.90 10.78
C GLN A 124 13.75 8.84 11.86
N PRO A 125 13.75 9.22 13.15
CA PRO A 125 13.45 8.28 14.22
C PRO A 125 12.00 7.82 14.14
N VAL A 126 11.77 6.57 14.55
CA VAL A 126 10.42 6.05 14.81
C VAL A 126 10.24 6.07 16.31
N ASN A 127 9.38 6.96 16.80
CA ASN A 127 9.35 7.39 18.20
C ASN A 127 10.71 7.99 18.59
N ASP A 128 11.51 7.26 19.38
CA ASP A 128 12.72 7.79 20.01
C ASP A 128 14.02 7.44 19.26
N ALA A 129 13.99 6.47 18.34
CA ALA A 129 15.21 5.95 17.72
C ALA A 129 15.03 5.51 16.25
N PRO A 130 16.10 5.58 15.43
CA PRO A 130 16.09 4.99 14.09
C PRO A 130 15.92 3.47 14.10
N VAL A 131 14.92 2.98 13.39
CA VAL A 131 14.74 1.55 13.08
C VAL A 131 15.43 1.18 11.76
N THR A 132 15.53 -0.11 11.47
CA THR A 132 16.17 -0.61 10.24
C THR A 132 15.18 -0.70 9.08
N LEU A 133 15.69 -0.72 7.84
CA LEU A 133 14.89 -1.02 6.64
C LEU A 133 14.13 -2.34 6.78
N ARG A 134 14.74 -3.37 7.40
CA ARG A 134 14.08 -4.65 7.70
C ARG A 134 12.78 -4.45 8.46
N TRP A 135 12.79 -3.58 9.48
CA TRP A 135 11.60 -3.27 10.26
C TRP A 135 10.55 -2.54 9.43
N VAL A 136 10.97 -1.54 8.64
CA VAL A 136 10.05 -0.77 7.76
C VAL A 136 9.37 -1.67 6.72
N LEU A 137 10.13 -2.59 6.09
CA LEU A 137 9.58 -3.57 5.14
C LEU A 137 8.55 -4.49 5.81
N ALA A 138 8.85 -5.00 7.01
CA ALA A 138 7.93 -5.85 7.75
C ALA A 138 6.65 -5.10 8.14
N HIS A 139 6.78 -3.86 8.59
CA HIS A 139 5.66 -3.00 8.93
C HIS A 139 4.76 -2.73 7.72
N MET A 140 5.33 -2.21 6.63
CA MET A 140 4.61 -1.85 5.41
C MET A 140 3.98 -3.07 4.73
N THR A 141 4.64 -4.23 4.76
CA THR A 141 4.03 -5.48 4.26
C THR A 141 2.80 -5.85 5.09
N SER A 142 2.92 -5.80 6.42
CA SER A 142 1.81 -6.15 7.32
C SER A 142 0.62 -5.19 7.19
N GLU A 143 0.89 -3.90 7.05
CA GLU A 143 -0.11 -2.85 6.83
C GLU A 143 -0.82 -3.05 5.49
N THR A 144 -0.06 -3.22 4.41
CA THR A 144 -0.61 -3.43 3.06
C THR A 144 -1.47 -4.71 2.99
N VAL A 145 -1.01 -5.82 3.57
CA VAL A 145 -1.79 -7.07 3.62
C VAL A 145 -3.07 -6.91 4.42
N ARG A 146 -3.04 -6.20 5.56
CA ARG A 146 -4.26 -5.91 6.34
C ARG A 146 -5.29 -5.16 5.50
N HIS A 147 -4.86 -4.10 4.80
CA HIS A 147 -5.76 -3.31 3.96
C HIS A 147 -6.21 -4.05 2.69
N ALA A 148 -5.38 -4.94 2.14
CA ALA A 148 -5.80 -5.84 1.06
C ALA A 148 -6.95 -6.76 1.50
N GLY A 149 -6.89 -7.29 2.73
CA GLY A 149 -7.98 -8.08 3.32
C GLY A 149 -9.26 -7.28 3.54
N HIS A 150 -9.16 -6.01 3.94
CA HIS A 150 -10.34 -5.12 3.99
C HIS A 150 -10.90 -4.86 2.59
N ALA A 151 -10.04 -4.65 1.60
CA ALA A 151 -10.44 -4.43 0.21
C ALA A 151 -11.13 -5.66 -0.41
N ASP A 152 -10.78 -6.88 0.00
CA ASP A 152 -11.50 -8.09 -0.40
C ASP A 152 -12.98 -8.06 0.01
N ILE A 153 -13.26 -7.72 1.26
CA ILE A 153 -14.63 -7.65 1.77
C ILE A 153 -15.41 -6.53 1.08
N LEU A 154 -14.78 -5.36 0.90
CA LEU A 154 -15.44 -4.25 0.20
C LEU A 154 -15.70 -4.60 -1.27
N ARG A 155 -14.76 -5.26 -1.95
CA ARG A 155 -14.95 -5.70 -3.34
C ARG A 155 -16.10 -6.70 -3.46
N GLU A 156 -16.16 -7.69 -2.56
CA GLU A 156 -17.27 -8.66 -2.52
C GLU A 156 -18.62 -7.97 -2.34
N LEU A 157 -18.70 -6.91 -1.53
CA LEU A 157 -19.91 -6.12 -1.33
C LEU A 157 -20.26 -5.18 -2.52
N VAL A 158 -19.29 -4.82 -3.36
CA VAL A 158 -19.50 -3.98 -4.55
C VAL A 158 -20.11 -4.80 -5.69
N ASP A 159 -19.48 -5.91 -6.08
CA ASP A 159 -19.83 -6.66 -7.28
C ASP A 159 -19.84 -8.20 -7.11
N GLY A 160 -19.59 -8.69 -5.89
CA GLY A 160 -19.52 -10.13 -5.61
C GLY A 160 -18.20 -10.79 -6.04
N ALA A 161 -17.22 -10.07 -6.58
CA ALA A 161 -15.91 -10.66 -6.88
C ALA A 161 -15.15 -11.01 -5.59
N THR A 162 -14.41 -12.12 -5.59
CA THR A 162 -13.71 -12.61 -4.39
C THR A 162 -12.21 -12.74 -4.62
N GLY A 163 -11.41 -12.48 -3.57
CA GLY A 163 -9.94 -12.58 -3.61
C GLY A 163 -9.34 -13.87 -3.09
N ARG A 164 -10.14 -14.91 -2.89
CA ARG A 164 -9.77 -16.13 -2.14
C ARG A 164 -8.99 -17.13 -2.97
#